data_AF-A0A3M6U5X8-F1
#
_entry.id   AF-A0A3M6U5X8-F1
#
_cell.length_a   1.000
_cell.length_b   1.000
_cell.length_c   1.000
_cell.angle_alpha   90.00
_cell.angle_beta   90.00
_cell.angle_gamma   90.00
#
_symmetry.space_group_name_H-M   'P 1'
#
loop_
_entity.id
_entity.type
_entity.pdbx_description
1 polymer ?
#
loop_
_entity_poly.entity_id
_entity_poly.type
_entity_poly.pdbx_seq_one_letter_code
_entity_poly.pdbx_strand_id
1 'polypeptide(L)'
;MREMAPPTGLAKHGGTNQEAEAKLQMLLFTNEKTHGFVEKGNLGEVARHRNNLQALIKEVDVFKLRVEQTMFETGKSAEDVGSWGSSIEEPIAEADEEVSRLGKWLAETNEEIEH
;
A
#
# COMPACT_ATOMS: atom_id res chain seq x y z
N MET A 1 -14.03 -47.68 -12.94
CA MET A 1 -13.19 -46.53 -12.52
C MET A 1 -14.06 -45.30 -12.58
N ARG A 2 -14.38 -44.67 -11.44
CA ARG A 2 -15.07 -43.39 -11.42
C ARG A 2 -14.03 -42.29 -11.62
N GLU A 3 -14.25 -41.47 -12.63
CA GLU A 3 -13.55 -40.21 -12.88
C GLU A 3 -13.69 -39.33 -11.62
N MET A 4 -12.57 -39.10 -10.94
CA MET A 4 -12.54 -38.16 -9.82
C MET A 4 -12.57 -36.75 -10.39
N ALA A 5 -13.69 -36.06 -10.18
CA ALA A 5 -13.78 -34.63 -10.42
C ALA A 5 -12.68 -33.89 -9.62
N PRO A 6 -12.06 -32.82 -10.16
CA PRO A 6 -11.08 -32.05 -9.42
C PRO A 6 -11.75 -31.43 -8.19
N PRO A 7 -11.04 -31.30 -7.05
CA PRO A 7 -11.63 -30.74 -5.84
C PRO A 7 -11.96 -29.27 -6.08
N THR A 8 -13.26 -29.01 -6.26
CA THR A 8 -13.84 -27.67 -6.20
C THR A 8 -13.72 -27.16 -4.77
N GLY A 9 -12.75 -26.27 -4.55
CA GLY A 9 -12.81 -25.34 -3.42
C GLY A 9 -11.63 -25.37 -2.46
N LEU A 10 -10.54 -24.71 -2.85
CA LEU A 10 -9.61 -24.06 -1.91
C LEU A 10 -8.99 -22.83 -2.57
N ALA A 11 -9.79 -21.78 -2.74
CA ALA A 11 -9.29 -20.42 -2.92
C ALA A 11 -10.23 -19.49 -2.15
N LYS A 12 -10.13 -19.52 -0.81
CA LYS A 12 -10.94 -18.62 0.02
C LYS A 12 -10.10 -17.62 0.81
N HIS A 13 -8.78 -17.78 0.90
CA HIS A 13 -7.93 -16.92 1.73
C HIS A 13 -6.58 -16.50 1.09
N GLY A 14 -6.36 -16.73 -0.22
CA GLY A 14 -5.23 -16.14 -0.95
C GLY A 14 -5.63 -14.76 -1.48
N GLY A 15 -4.88 -13.71 -1.16
CA GLY A 15 -5.14 -12.37 -1.68
C GLY A 15 -5.12 -12.37 -3.20
N THR A 16 -6.08 -11.70 -3.83
CA THR A 16 -6.13 -11.65 -5.30
C THR A 16 -5.30 -10.49 -5.85
N ASN A 17 -4.79 -10.62 -7.08
CA ASN A 17 -4.11 -9.52 -7.76
C ASN A 17 -5.00 -8.26 -7.86
N GLN A 18 -6.32 -8.46 -8.06
CA GLN A 18 -7.30 -7.37 -8.09
C GLN A 18 -7.43 -6.64 -6.75
N GLU A 19 -7.35 -7.35 -5.61
CA GLU A 19 -7.38 -6.72 -4.30
C GLU A 19 -6.10 -5.91 -4.02
N ALA A 20 -4.94 -6.42 -4.42
CA ALA A 20 -3.69 -5.69 -4.34
C ALA A 20 -3.73 -4.41 -5.19
N GLU A 21 -4.23 -4.51 -6.42
CA GLU A 21 -4.42 -3.37 -7.31
C GLU A 21 -5.38 -2.32 -6.73
N ALA A 22 -6.52 -2.75 -6.17
CA ALA A 22 -7.46 -1.82 -5.54
C ALA A 22 -6.84 -1.07 -4.34
N LYS A 23 -6.01 -1.74 -3.54
CA LYS A 23 -5.29 -1.12 -2.42
C LYS A 23 -4.19 -0.18 -2.91
N LEU A 24 -3.47 -0.55 -3.96
CA LEU A 24 -2.48 0.31 -4.60
C LEU A 24 -3.14 1.58 -5.15
N GLN A 25 -4.28 1.46 -5.83
CA GLN A 25 -5.06 2.61 -6.30
C GLN A 25 -5.52 3.51 -5.15
N MET A 26 -5.92 2.94 -4.02
CA MET A 26 -6.26 3.71 -2.82
C MET A 26 -5.04 4.46 -2.25
N LEU A 27 -3.87 3.84 -2.25
CA LEU A 27 -2.62 4.46 -1.81
C LEU A 27 -2.28 5.66 -2.71
N LEU A 28 -2.24 5.46 -4.02
CA LEU A 28 -1.97 6.50 -5.02
C LEU A 28 -2.94 7.68 -4.89
N PHE A 29 -4.24 7.41 -4.88
CA PHE A 29 -5.27 8.43 -4.72
C PHE A 29 -5.13 9.22 -3.40
N THR A 30 -4.72 8.56 -2.33
CA THR A 30 -4.50 9.23 -1.04
C THR A 30 -3.23 10.07 -1.10
N ASN A 31 -2.17 9.57 -1.72
CA ASN A 31 -0.90 10.29 -1.88
C ASN A 31 -1.06 11.58 -2.69
N GLU A 32 -1.81 11.52 -3.79
CA GLU A 32 -2.11 12.69 -4.64
C GLU A 32 -2.79 13.84 -3.88
N LYS A 33 -3.51 13.54 -2.80
CA LYS A 33 -4.21 14.55 -1.99
C LYS A 33 -3.30 15.30 -1.00
N THR A 34 -2.08 14.82 -0.79
CA THR A 34 -1.14 15.37 0.21
C THR A 34 -0.98 16.88 0.09
N HIS A 35 -0.78 17.38 -1.13
CA HIS A 35 -0.59 18.81 -1.38
C HIS A 35 -1.77 19.65 -0.86
N GLY A 36 -3.01 19.23 -1.14
CA GLY A 36 -4.21 19.97 -0.72
C GLY A 36 -4.45 19.96 0.80
N PHE A 37 -3.85 19.04 1.55
CA PHE A 37 -3.85 19.10 3.02
C PHE A 37 -2.81 20.09 3.54
N VAL A 38 -1.61 20.09 2.97
CA VAL A 38 -0.53 21.02 3.34
C VAL A 38 -0.92 22.46 3.06
N GLU A 39 -1.51 22.75 1.90
CA GLU A 39 -1.96 24.11 1.53
C GLU A 39 -2.98 24.71 2.51
N LYS A 40 -3.84 23.87 3.09
CA LYS A 40 -4.83 24.31 4.09
C LYS A 40 -4.18 24.63 5.44
N GLY A 41 -2.97 24.13 5.69
CA GLY A 41 -2.18 24.43 6.90
C GLY A 41 -2.76 23.90 8.22
N ASN A 42 -3.83 23.10 8.19
CA ASN A 42 -4.42 22.57 9.42
C ASN A 42 -3.59 21.39 9.94
N LEU A 43 -2.80 21.64 10.99
CA LEU A 43 -1.93 20.64 11.64
C LEU A 43 -2.64 19.32 11.94
N GLY A 44 -3.86 19.38 12.49
CA GLY A 44 -4.62 18.17 12.84
C GLY A 44 -5.06 17.36 11.61
N GLU A 45 -5.46 18.04 10.54
CA GLU A 45 -5.79 17.38 9.27
C GLU A 45 -4.55 16.77 8.60
N VAL A 46 -3.43 17.48 8.60
CA VAL A 46 -2.16 16.99 8.03
C VAL A 46 -1.63 15.79 8.81
N ALA A 47 -1.67 15.83 10.15
CA ALA A 47 -1.26 14.70 10.99
C ALA A 47 -2.14 13.46 10.75
N ARG A 48 -3.46 13.64 10.63
CA ARG A 48 -4.37 12.54 10.30
C ARG A 48 -4.12 11.99 8.89
N HIS A 49 -3.85 12.85 7.92
CA HIS A 49 -3.52 12.45 6.55
C HIS A 49 -2.24 11.61 6.49
N ARG A 50 -1.16 12.07 7.16
CA ARG A 50 0.09 11.30 7.31
C ARG A 50 -0.16 9.92 7.91
N ASN A 51 -0.95 9.83 8.98
CA ASN A 51 -1.26 8.56 9.64
C ASN A 51 -2.05 7.61 8.71
N ASN A 52 -2.96 8.16 7.90
CA ASN A 52 -3.71 7.37 6.92
C ASN A 52 -2.78 6.80 5.83
N LEU A 53 -1.84 7.61 5.31
CA LEU A 53 -0.84 7.14 4.36
C LEU A 53 0.01 6.01 4.95
N GLN A 54 0.50 6.17 6.18
CA GLN A 54 1.25 5.12 6.88
C GLN A 54 0.45 3.82 7.06
N ALA A 55 -0.85 3.91 7.31
CA ALA A 55 -1.71 2.73 7.43
C ALA A 55 -1.89 2.03 6.07
N LEU A 56 -2.13 2.80 5.01
CA LEU A 56 -2.30 2.26 3.66
C LEU A 56 -1.03 1.58 3.14
N ILE A 57 0.15 2.18 3.36
CA ILE A 57 1.45 1.58 3.00
C ILE A 57 1.58 0.18 3.62
N LYS A 58 1.37 0.07 4.94
CA LYS A 58 1.42 -1.22 5.65
C LYS A 58 0.41 -2.22 5.12
N GLU A 59 -0.79 -1.77 4.77
CA GLU A 59 -1.80 -2.65 4.19
C GLU A 59 -1.40 -3.16 2.80
N VAL A 60 -0.84 -2.30 1.94
CA VAL A 60 -0.35 -2.68 0.61
C VAL A 60 0.81 -3.67 0.73
N ASP A 61 1.77 -3.42 1.62
CA ASP A 61 2.90 -4.34 1.89
C ASP A 61 2.44 -5.73 2.31
N VAL A 62 1.51 -5.80 3.27
CA VAL A 62 0.97 -7.09 3.74
C VAL A 62 0.22 -7.80 2.62
N PHE A 63 -0.50 -7.08 1.77
CA PHE A 63 -1.19 -7.68 0.64
C PHE A 63 -0.23 -8.15 -0.45
N LYS A 64 0.83 -7.39 -0.74
CA LYS A 64 1.89 -7.78 -1.66
C LYS A 64 2.45 -9.15 -1.28
N LEU A 65 2.86 -9.32 -0.02
CA LEU A 65 3.40 -10.59 0.48
C LEU A 65 2.42 -11.77 0.31
N ARG A 66 1.11 -11.54 0.51
CA ARG A 66 0.08 -12.57 0.32
C ARG A 66 -0.10 -12.96 -1.15
N VAL A 67 -0.01 -12.01 -2.07
CA VAL A 67 -0.09 -12.29 -3.50
C VAL A 67 1.18 -12.99 -3.98
N GLU A 68 2.37 -12.55 -3.55
CA GLU A 68 3.64 -13.24 -3.85
C GLU A 68 3.59 -14.70 -3.39
N GLN A 69 3.10 -14.95 -2.17
CA GLN A 69 2.87 -16.30 -1.67
C GLN A 69 1.92 -17.09 -2.59
N THR A 70 0.79 -16.51 -2.96
CA THR A 70 -0.20 -17.15 -3.85
C THR A 70 0.38 -17.44 -5.25
N MET A 71 1.23 -16.55 -5.77
CA MET A 71 1.94 -16.74 -7.03
C MET A 71 2.90 -17.93 -6.96
N PHE A 72 3.67 -18.05 -5.87
CA PHE A 72 4.52 -19.23 -5.65
C PHE A 72 3.69 -20.51 -5.51
N GLU A 73 2.58 -20.49 -4.77
CA GLU A 73 1.67 -21.64 -4.62
C GLU A 73 1.07 -22.11 -5.95
N THR A 74 0.91 -21.20 -6.91
CA THR A 74 0.42 -21.49 -8.27
C THR A 74 1.53 -21.82 -9.28
N GLY A 75 2.78 -21.95 -8.81
CA GLY A 75 3.92 -22.39 -9.62
C GLY A 75 4.56 -21.29 -10.46
N LYS A 76 4.33 -20.00 -10.15
CA LYS A 76 5.04 -18.89 -10.79
C LYS A 76 6.53 -18.90 -10.43
N SER A 77 7.36 -18.45 -11.36
CA SER A 77 8.79 -18.35 -11.14
C SER A 77 9.13 -17.18 -10.19
N ALA A 78 10.29 -17.23 -9.54
CA ALA A 78 10.77 -16.12 -8.73
C ALA A 78 10.98 -14.83 -9.56
N GLU A 79 11.30 -14.97 -10.86
CA GLU A 79 11.39 -13.85 -11.79
C GLU A 79 10.02 -13.20 -12.03
N ASP A 80 8.99 -13.99 -12.31
CA ASP A 80 7.61 -13.48 -12.48
C ASP A 80 7.11 -12.78 -11.22
N VAL A 81 7.36 -13.38 -10.05
CA VAL A 81 6.95 -12.83 -8.75
C VAL A 81 7.69 -11.54 -8.45
N GLY A 82 9.01 -11.51 -8.70
CA GLY A 82 9.83 -10.32 -8.51
C GLY A 82 9.42 -9.17 -9.44
N SER A 83 9.18 -9.46 -10.72
CA SER A 83 8.73 -8.45 -11.68
C SER A 83 7.39 -7.84 -11.28
N TRP A 84 6.45 -8.64 -10.78
CA TRP A 84 5.19 -8.14 -10.26
C TRP A 84 5.38 -7.32 -8.98
N GLY A 85 6.17 -7.83 -8.03
CA GLY A 85 6.43 -7.17 -6.75
C GLY A 85 7.05 -5.77 -6.91
N SER A 86 8.01 -5.61 -7.82
CA SER A 86 8.65 -4.33 -8.08
C SER A 86 7.69 -3.25 -8.61
N SER A 87 6.62 -3.64 -9.33
CA SER A 87 5.59 -2.68 -9.78
C SER A 87 4.77 -2.06 -8.64
N ILE A 88 4.81 -2.67 -7.44
CA ILE A 88 4.10 -2.22 -6.25
C ILE A 88 5.05 -1.49 -5.29
N GLU A 89 6.33 -1.88 -5.27
CA GLU A 89 7.36 -1.28 -4.41
C GLU A 89 7.59 0.21 -4.72
N GLU A 90 7.53 0.62 -5.98
CA GLU A 90 7.74 2.03 -6.37
C GLU A 90 6.68 2.98 -5.76
N PRO A 91 5.36 2.74 -5.92
CA PRO A 91 4.34 3.55 -5.24
C PRO A 91 4.41 3.54 -3.72
N ILE A 92 4.85 2.43 -3.11
CA ILE A 92 5.07 2.36 -1.66
C ILE A 92 6.20 3.31 -1.25
N ALA A 93 7.34 3.25 -1.95
CA ALA A 93 8.49 4.09 -1.67
C ALA A 93 8.15 5.58 -1.80
N GLU A 94 7.41 5.96 -2.84
CA GLU A 94 6.93 7.33 -3.02
C GLU A 94 6.04 7.80 -1.85
N ALA A 95 5.11 6.95 -1.40
CA ALA A 95 4.25 7.29 -0.28
C ALA A 95 5.01 7.37 1.06
N ASP A 96 6.05 6.55 1.27
CA ASP A 96 6.94 6.62 2.43
C ASP A 96 7.76 7.93 2.46
N GLU A 97 8.21 8.39 1.29
CA GLU A 97 8.85 9.70 1.15
C GLU A 97 7.89 10.83 1.56
N GLU A 98 6.64 10.78 1.10
CA GLU A 98 5.62 11.77 1.46
C GLU A 98 5.25 11.73 2.95
N VAL A 99 5.16 10.55 3.55
CA VAL A 99 4.99 10.41 5.02
C VAL A 99 6.13 11.09 5.79
N SER A 100 7.35 10.97 5.29
CA SER A 100 8.54 11.60 5.87
C SER A 100 8.50 13.13 5.72
N ARG A 101 8.14 13.62 4.53
CA ARG A 101 7.95 15.06 4.26
C ARG A 101 6.88 15.67 5.14
N LEU A 102 5.73 15.02 5.28
CA LEU A 102 4.65 15.47 6.18
C LEU A 102 5.08 15.49 7.64
N GLY A 103 5.87 14.49 8.08
CA GLY A 103 6.43 14.46 9.43
C GLY A 103 7.34 15.65 9.70
N LYS A 104 8.20 16.01 8.75
CA LYS A 104 9.05 17.19 8.82
C LYS A 104 8.23 18.49 8.85
N TRP A 105 7.27 18.64 7.94
CA TRP A 105 6.41 19.82 7.88
C TRP A 105 5.65 20.06 9.19
N LEU A 106 5.13 19.00 9.81
CA LEU A 106 4.44 19.10 11.12
C LEU A 106 5.37 19.55 12.24
N ALA A 107 6.60 19.06 12.27
CA ALA A 107 7.58 19.46 13.28
C ALA A 107 7.97 20.94 13.12
N GLU A 108 8.32 21.36 11.91
CA GLU A 108 8.72 22.74 11.60
C GLU A 108 7.57 23.73 11.88
N THR A 109 6.35 23.41 11.45
CA THR A 109 5.19 24.30 11.66
C THR A 109 4.79 24.40 13.13
N ASN A 110 4.96 23.32 13.92
CA ASN A 110 4.65 23.38 15.35
C ASN A 110 5.68 24.23 16.13
N GLU A 111 6.97 24.15 15.75
CA GLU A 111 8.02 25.00 16.33
C GLU A 111 7.78 26.49 16.04
N GLU A 112 7.28 26.85 14.86
CA GLU A 112 6.95 28.23 14.49
C GLU A 112 5.75 28.82 15.28
N ILE A 113 4.84 27.98 15.78
CA ILE A 113 3.67 28.43 16.55
C ILE A 113 4.02 28.62 18.04
N GLU A 114 5.00 27.88 18.55
CA GLU A 114 5.42 27.93 19.96
C GLU A 114 6.39 29.09 20.27
N HIS A 115 6.87 29.81 19.24
CA HIS A 115 7.80 30.94 19.34
C HIS A 115 7.14 32.30 19.06
#